data_AF-A0A699TEF1-F1
#
_entry.id   AF-A0A699TEF1-F1
#
_cell.length_a   1.000
_cell.length_b   1.000
_cell.length_c   1.000
_cell.angle_alpha   90.00
_cell.angle_beta   90.00
_cell.angle_gamma   90.00
#
_symmetry.space_group_name_H-M   'P 1'
#
loop_
_entity.id
_entity.type
_entity.pdbx_description
1 polymer ?
#
loop_
_entity_poly.entity_id
_entity_poly.type
_entity_poly.pdbx_seq_one_letter_code
_entity_poly.pdbx_strand_id
1 'polypeptide(L)'
;MDLCGPMRVESVNEKKYILVIVDDYSRFTCVKFLRSKDETSDFIIKFLKMIQVRISHKTSVARSSQQNGVVERRNRTLIEAARTMLIYAQAPLFLWAGAVATACFTQNRSIIRLRHGKTPYELLQSKLLDLSFFHVFGALCFPTNDSENLGKLQPKADIGIFIGYAPSK
;
A
#
# COMPACT_ATOMS: atom_id res chain seq x y z
N MET A 1 -12.08 -1.95 -9.10
CA MET A 1 -11.76 -1.76 -7.67
C MET A 1 -12.30 -2.95 -6.90
N ASP A 2 -11.71 -3.32 -5.77
CA ASP A 2 -12.19 -4.44 -4.94
C ASP A 2 -11.97 -4.15 -3.45
N LEU A 3 -12.86 -4.65 -2.60
CA LEU A 3 -12.82 -4.47 -1.14
C LEU A 3 -12.55 -5.83 -0.47
N CYS A 4 -11.38 -5.97 0.13
CA CYS A 4 -10.93 -7.19 0.81
C CYS A 4 -11.12 -7.06 2.33
N GLY A 5 -11.71 -8.08 2.97
CA GLY A 5 -11.85 -8.18 4.42
C GLY A 5 -13.19 -8.80 4.88
N PRO A 6 -13.44 -8.90 6.20
CA PRO A 6 -12.59 -8.40 7.28
C PRO A 6 -11.36 -9.28 7.51
N MET A 7 -10.22 -8.64 7.82
CA MET A 7 -9.04 -9.34 8.32
C MET A 7 -9.32 -9.90 9.72
N ARG A 8 -8.79 -11.10 9.99
CA ARG A 8 -8.96 -11.74 11.31
C ARG A 8 -8.27 -10.99 12.44
N VAL A 9 -7.18 -10.30 12.13
CA VAL A 9 -6.41 -9.49 13.08
C VAL A 9 -6.50 -8.03 12.66
N GLU A 10 -6.76 -7.15 13.62
CA GLU A 10 -6.79 -5.72 13.41
C GLU A 10 -5.39 -5.16 13.18
N SER A 11 -5.27 -4.14 12.35
CA SER A 11 -4.00 -3.41 12.23
C SER A 11 -3.76 -2.47 13.42
N VAL A 12 -2.56 -1.88 13.51
CA VAL A 12 -2.20 -0.86 14.53
C VAL A 12 -3.27 0.23 14.73
N ASN A 13 -3.96 0.64 13.66
CA ASN A 13 -5.00 1.68 13.70
C ASN A 13 -6.42 1.12 13.53
N GLU A 14 -6.65 -0.09 14.05
CA GLU A 14 -7.92 -0.81 14.07
C GLU A 14 -8.54 -1.03 12.68
N LYS A 15 -7.74 -0.93 11.61
CA LYS A 15 -8.24 -1.21 10.25
C LYS A 15 -8.49 -2.72 10.10
N LYS A 16 -9.56 -3.05 9.38
CA LYS A 16 -10.02 -4.43 9.10
C LYS A 16 -10.18 -4.71 7.61
N TYR A 17 -10.29 -3.68 6.79
CA TYR A 17 -10.58 -3.79 5.37
C TYR A 17 -9.52 -3.10 4.52
N ILE A 18 -9.35 -3.59 3.29
CA ILE A 18 -8.46 -3.04 2.28
C ILE A 18 -9.29 -2.76 1.03
N LEU A 19 -9.40 -1.50 0.66
CA LEU A 19 -9.89 -1.11 -0.65
C LEU A 19 -8.72 -1.03 -1.61
N VAL A 20 -8.78 -1.80 -2.70
CA VAL A 20 -7.76 -1.83 -3.74
C VAL A 20 -8.33 -1.26 -5.04
N ILE A 21 -7.62 -0.27 -5.57
CA ILE A 21 -7.96 0.43 -6.80
C ILE A 21 -6.81 0.18 -7.77
N VAL A 22 -7.13 -0.30 -8.96
CA VAL A 22 -6.15 -0.57 -10.01
C VAL A 22 -6.51 0.27 -11.22
N ASP A 23 -5.56 1.05 -11.72
CA ASP A 23 -5.69 1.76 -12.98
C ASP A 23 -5.55 0.77 -14.15
N ASP A 24 -6.46 0.85 -15.12
CA ASP A 24 -6.49 -0.13 -16.21
C ASP A 24 -5.36 0.06 -17.22
N TYR A 25 -4.93 1.31 -17.41
CA TYR A 25 -3.88 1.64 -18.35
C TYR A 25 -2.50 1.32 -17.77
N SER A 26 -2.11 1.94 -16.66
CA SER A 26 -0.78 1.81 -16.05
C SER A 26 -0.61 0.55 -15.19
N ARG A 27 -1.72 -0.07 -14.75
CA ARG A 27 -1.74 -1.08 -13.65
C ARG A 27 -1.25 -0.53 -12.31
N PHE A 28 -1.17 0.80 -12.17
CA PHE A 28 -0.88 1.43 -10.90
C PHE A 28 -1.94 1.06 -9.88
N THR A 29 -1.49 0.65 -8.70
CA THR A 29 -2.38 0.17 -7.64
C THR A 29 -2.38 1.13 -6.46
N CYS A 30 -3.55 1.59 -6.04
CA CYS A 30 -3.74 2.30 -4.79
C CYS A 30 -4.39 1.36 -3.77
N VAL A 31 -3.89 1.37 -2.53
CA VAL A 31 -4.51 0.65 -1.41
C VAL A 31 -4.96 1.64 -0.35
N LYS A 32 -6.15 1.43 0.20
CA LYS A 32 -6.69 2.23 1.30
C LYS A 32 -7.19 1.31 2.40
N PHE A 33 -6.76 1.55 3.64
CA PHE A 33 -7.15 0.76 4.80
C PHE A 33 -8.33 1.41 5.53
N LEU A 34 -9.37 0.63 5.82
CA LEU A 34 -10.64 1.08 6.40
C LEU A 34 -10.98 0.30 7.68
N ARG A 35 -11.70 0.92 8.62
CA ARG A 35 -12.15 0.26 9.87
C ARG A 35 -13.48 -0.46 9.63
N SER A 36 -14.42 0.17 8.91
CA SER A 36 -15.68 -0.45 8.46
C SER A 36 -15.85 -0.43 6.93
N LYS A 37 -16.84 -1.18 6.43
CA LYS A 37 -17.18 -1.19 4.99
C LYS A 37 -17.81 0.14 4.56
N ASP A 38 -18.51 0.82 5.46
CA ASP A 38 -19.30 2.01 5.18
C ASP A 38 -18.41 3.21 4.82
N GLU A 39 -17.17 3.25 5.32
CA GLU A 39 -16.16 4.25 4.91
C GLU A 39 -15.82 4.21 3.40
N THR A 40 -16.14 3.10 2.72
CA THR A 40 -15.76 2.87 1.32
C THR A 40 -16.44 3.87 0.39
N SER A 41 -17.74 4.13 0.57
CA SER A 41 -18.50 5.02 -0.33
C SER A 41 -17.97 6.45 -0.27
N ASP A 42 -17.74 6.96 0.95
CA ASP A 42 -17.26 8.33 1.15
C ASP A 42 -15.86 8.52 0.59
N PHE A 43 -14.99 7.51 0.79
CA PHE A 43 -13.67 7.52 0.20
C PHE A 43 -13.72 7.50 -1.33
N ILE A 44 -14.54 6.64 -1.93
CA ILE A 44 -14.69 6.57 -3.39
C ILE A 44 -15.21 7.90 -3.93
N ILE A 45 -16.22 8.50 -3.30
CA ILE A 45 -16.74 9.81 -3.73
C ILE A 45 -15.64 10.88 -3.67
N LYS A 46 -14.87 10.93 -2.59
CA LYS A 46 -13.75 11.89 -2.45
C LYS A 46 -12.64 11.63 -3.46
N PHE A 47 -12.29 10.37 -3.68
CA PHE A 47 -11.28 9.93 -4.65
C PHE A 47 -11.71 10.27 -6.08
N LEU A 48 -12.97 10.01 -6.43
CA LEU A 48 -13.54 10.39 -7.72
C LEU A 48 -13.52 11.91 -7.91
N LYS A 49 -13.93 12.70 -6.91
CA LYS A 49 -13.85 14.18 -6.96
C LYS A 49 -12.43 14.69 -7.19
N MET A 50 -11.44 14.07 -6.54
CA MET A 50 -10.02 14.40 -6.72
C MET A 50 -9.52 14.14 -8.15
N ILE A 51 -10.08 13.13 -8.83
CA ILE A 51 -9.68 12.71 -10.19
C ILE A 51 -10.58 13.31 -11.27
N GLN A 52 -11.79 13.76 -10.91
CA GLN A 52 -12.85 14.23 -11.82
C GLN A 52 -12.56 15.54 -12.56
N VAL A 53 -11.37 16.10 -12.44
CA VAL A 53 -10.92 17.10 -13.41
C VAL A 53 -10.79 16.48 -14.81
N ARG A 54 -10.76 15.14 -14.99
CA ARG A 54 -10.56 14.54 -16.34
C ARG A 54 -11.01 13.09 -16.66
N ILE A 55 -11.87 12.39 -15.90
CA ILE A 55 -12.22 10.96 -16.19
C ILE A 55 -13.73 10.64 -16.17
N SER A 56 -14.19 9.80 -17.12
CA SER A 56 -15.53 9.21 -17.18
C SER A 56 -15.64 7.92 -16.37
N HIS A 57 -16.59 7.87 -15.44
CA HIS A 57 -16.85 6.69 -14.59
C HIS A 57 -17.83 5.73 -15.27
N LYS A 58 -17.48 4.45 -15.36
CA LYS A 58 -18.40 3.36 -15.73
C LYS A 58 -18.43 2.34 -14.61
N THR A 59 -19.60 2.15 -14.00
CA THR A 59 -19.84 1.06 -13.04
C THR A 59 -19.94 -0.26 -13.80
N SER A 60 -19.21 -1.26 -13.33
CA SER A 60 -19.40 -2.64 -13.78
C SER A 60 -20.68 -3.20 -13.19
N VAL A 61 -21.37 -4.07 -13.94
CA VAL A 61 -22.49 -4.85 -13.42
C VAL A 61 -21.97 -5.79 -12.32
N ALA A 62 -22.73 -5.94 -11.24
CA ALA A 62 -22.40 -6.89 -10.19
C ALA A 62 -22.20 -8.29 -10.80
N ARG A 63 -21.05 -8.93 -10.51
CA ARG A 63 -20.66 -10.28 -10.96
C ARG A 63 -20.15 -10.41 -12.42
N SER A 64 -19.68 -9.33 -13.08
CA SER A 64 -18.91 -9.48 -14.33
C SER A 64 -17.46 -9.94 -14.04
N SER A 65 -17.20 -11.24 -14.17
CA SER A 65 -15.93 -11.88 -13.75
C SER A 65 -14.68 -11.36 -14.46
N GLN A 66 -14.79 -10.92 -15.72
CA GLN A 66 -13.63 -10.50 -16.52
C GLN A 66 -13.05 -9.14 -16.11
N GLN A 67 -13.92 -8.18 -15.72
CA GLN A 67 -13.47 -6.85 -15.27
C GLN A 67 -12.87 -6.90 -13.86
N ASN A 68 -13.37 -7.79 -12.99
CA ASN A 68 -12.83 -7.97 -11.64
C ASN A 68 -11.55 -8.81 -11.60
N GLY A 69 -11.31 -9.67 -12.61
CA GLY A 69 -10.16 -10.58 -12.59
C GLY A 69 -8.79 -9.90 -12.54
N VAL A 70 -8.66 -8.63 -12.98
CA VAL A 70 -7.41 -7.87 -12.81
C VAL A 70 -7.18 -7.53 -11.35
N VAL A 71 -8.18 -6.90 -10.71
CA VAL A 71 -8.04 -6.44 -9.32
C VAL A 71 -7.98 -7.60 -8.34
N GLU A 72 -8.73 -8.69 -8.57
CA GLU A 72 -8.67 -9.90 -7.74
C GLU A 72 -7.29 -10.56 -7.78
N ARG A 73 -6.68 -10.67 -8.97
CA ARG A 73 -5.30 -11.18 -9.10
C ARG A 73 -4.31 -10.26 -8.39
N ARG A 74 -4.48 -8.94 -8.54
CA ARG A 74 -3.63 -7.96 -7.87
C ARG A 74 -3.73 -8.07 -6.36
N ASN A 75 -4.93 -8.24 -5.82
CA ASN A 75 -5.18 -8.43 -4.40
C ASN A 75 -4.45 -9.66 -3.88
N ARG A 76 -4.57 -10.80 -4.58
CA ARG A 76 -3.85 -12.03 -4.21
C ARG A 76 -2.34 -11.80 -4.16
N THR A 77 -1.76 -11.18 -5.19
CA THR A 77 -0.32 -10.88 -5.23
C THR A 77 0.12 -9.97 -4.08
N LEU A 78 -0.68 -8.96 -3.73
CA LEU A 78 -0.37 -8.06 -2.61
C LEU A 78 -0.41 -8.77 -1.26
N ILE A 79 -1.42 -9.62 -1.04
CA ILE A 79 -1.57 -10.38 0.21
C ILE A 79 -0.44 -11.40 0.39
N GLU A 80 -0.09 -12.14 -0.67
CA GLU A 80 1.01 -13.11 -0.59
C GLU A 80 2.37 -12.43 -0.38
N ALA A 81 2.62 -11.29 -1.04
CA ALA A 81 3.82 -10.49 -0.80
C ALA A 81 3.89 -9.97 0.64
N ALA A 82 2.78 -9.43 1.16
CA ALA A 82 2.70 -8.95 2.54
C ALA A 82 2.92 -10.08 3.56
N ARG A 83 2.33 -11.26 3.32
CA ARG A 83 2.55 -12.46 4.15
C ARG A 83 4.03 -12.84 4.18
N THR A 84 4.68 -12.85 3.02
CA THR A 84 6.11 -13.17 2.91
C THR A 84 6.97 -12.15 3.67
N MET A 85 6.66 -10.86 3.55
CA MET A 85 7.36 -9.78 4.29
C MET A 85 7.22 -9.96 5.81
N LEU A 86 6.03 -10.29 6.30
CA LEU A 86 5.79 -10.50 7.73
C LEU A 86 6.56 -11.72 8.28
N ILE A 87 6.54 -12.84 7.54
CA ILE A 87 7.25 -14.06 7.93
C ILE A 87 8.76 -13.81 7.96
N TYR A 88 9.30 -13.18 6.91
CA TYR A 88 10.73 -12.85 6.83
C TYR A 88 11.18 -11.96 7.99
N ALA A 89 10.40 -10.93 8.30
CA ALA A 89 10.70 -9.99 9.38
C ALA A 89 10.41 -10.54 10.79
N GLN A 90 9.83 -11.75 10.91
CA GLN A 90 9.25 -12.27 12.16
C GLN A 90 8.32 -11.25 12.83
N ALA A 91 7.60 -10.49 12.01
CA ALA A 91 6.81 -9.35 12.44
C ALA A 91 5.41 -9.78 12.90
N PRO A 92 4.86 -9.17 13.95
CA PRO A 92 3.48 -9.45 14.38
C PRO A 92 2.44 -9.19 13.30
N LEU A 93 1.39 -10.01 13.29
CA LEU A 93 0.36 -9.94 12.24
C LEU A 93 -0.40 -8.60 12.23
N PHE A 94 -0.49 -7.86 13.34
CA PHE A 94 -1.13 -6.53 13.38
C PHE A 94 -0.39 -5.49 12.50
N LEU A 95 0.82 -5.78 12.03
CA LEU A 95 1.55 -4.95 11.06
C LEU A 95 1.14 -5.21 9.61
N TRP A 96 0.15 -6.06 9.35
CA TRP A 96 -0.28 -6.45 8.00
C TRP A 96 -0.59 -5.26 7.09
N ALA A 97 -1.16 -4.17 7.63
CA ALA A 97 -1.48 -2.99 6.83
C ALA A 97 -0.20 -2.31 6.30
N GLY A 98 0.84 -2.22 7.12
CA GLY A 98 2.15 -1.71 6.72
C GLY A 98 2.82 -2.61 5.68
N ALA A 99 2.74 -3.94 5.89
CA ALA A 99 3.28 -4.91 4.93
C ALA A 99 2.57 -4.83 3.56
N VAL A 100 1.23 -4.73 3.53
CA VAL A 100 0.47 -4.55 2.28
C VAL A 100 0.79 -3.21 1.61
N ALA A 101 0.91 -2.13 2.37
CA ALA A 101 1.29 -0.82 1.83
C ALA A 101 2.68 -0.88 1.19
N THR A 102 3.63 -1.53 1.86
CA THR A 102 5.01 -1.72 1.37
C THR A 102 5.06 -2.59 0.13
N ALA A 103 4.31 -3.69 0.10
CA ALA A 103 4.18 -4.54 -1.07
C ALA A 103 3.60 -3.77 -2.26
N CYS A 104 2.56 -2.96 -2.04
CA CYS A 104 1.97 -2.13 -3.09
C CYS A 104 2.98 -1.08 -3.61
N PHE A 105 3.66 -0.39 -2.68
CA PHE A 105 4.62 0.65 -2.98
C PHE A 105 5.81 0.15 -3.80
N THR A 106 6.39 -0.98 -3.38
CA THR A 106 7.53 -1.65 -4.05
C THR A 106 7.12 -2.16 -5.42
N GLN A 107 6.00 -2.87 -5.52
CA GLN A 107 5.57 -3.48 -6.78
C GLN A 107 5.19 -2.43 -7.83
N ASN A 108 4.58 -1.30 -7.44
CA ASN A 108 4.26 -0.21 -8.38
C ASN A 108 5.52 0.43 -9.00
N ARG A 109 6.69 0.23 -8.39
CA ARG A 109 7.96 0.87 -8.74
C ARG A 109 9.04 -0.10 -9.25
N SER A 110 8.80 -1.41 -9.15
CA SER A 110 9.76 -2.45 -9.54
C SER A 110 9.21 -3.42 -10.58
N ILE A 111 7.90 -3.68 -10.60
CA ILE A 111 7.32 -4.59 -11.59
C ILE A 111 7.19 -3.86 -12.92
N ILE A 112 7.97 -4.28 -13.90
CA ILE A 112 7.91 -3.74 -15.26
C ILE A 112 6.69 -4.30 -15.98
N ARG A 113 5.89 -3.40 -16.56
CA ARG A 113 4.83 -3.80 -17.48
C ARG A 113 5.44 -4.08 -18.84
N LEU A 114 5.56 -5.37 -19.18
CA LEU A 114 6.20 -5.86 -20.41
C LEU A 114 5.76 -5.11 -21.68
N ARG A 115 4.47 -4.76 -21.78
CA ARG A 115 3.92 -4.04 -22.95
C ARG A 115 4.55 -2.66 -23.19
N HIS A 116 5.03 -1.99 -22.15
CA HIS A 116 5.59 -0.63 -22.26
C HIS A 116 7.06 -0.54 -21.87
N GLY A 117 7.63 -1.59 -21.29
CA GLY A 117 8.99 -1.57 -20.74
C GLY A 117 9.16 -0.58 -19.57
N LYS A 118 8.05 -0.17 -18.92
CA LYS A 118 8.02 0.81 -17.82
C LYS A 118 7.26 0.26 -16.62
N THR A 119 7.58 0.77 -15.44
CA THR A 119 6.86 0.47 -14.20
C THR A 119 5.53 1.23 -14.14
N PRO A 120 4.53 0.76 -13.38
CA PRO A 120 3.28 1.48 -13.18
C PRO A 120 3.46 2.93 -12.70
N TYR A 121 4.44 3.17 -11.83
CA TYR A 121 4.74 4.51 -11.34
C TYR A 121 5.28 5.43 -12.44
N GLU A 122 6.20 4.94 -13.28
CA GLU A 122 6.71 5.72 -14.42
C GLU A 122 5.63 6.03 -15.45
N LEU A 123 4.69 5.10 -15.68
CA LEU A 123 3.55 5.33 -16.58
C LEU A 123 2.58 6.40 -16.05
N LEU A 124 2.49 6.54 -14.73
CA LEU A 124 1.59 7.51 -14.09
C LEU A 124 2.25 8.89 -13.92
N GLN A 125 3.51 8.96 -13.51
CA GLN A 125 4.19 10.22 -13.17
C GLN A 125 5.24 10.68 -14.18
N SER A 126 5.52 9.90 -15.23
CA SER A 126 6.51 10.21 -16.27
C SER A 126 7.91 10.57 -15.74
N LYS A 127 8.24 10.16 -14.51
CA LYS A 127 9.51 10.45 -13.82
C LYS A 127 10.30 9.17 -13.62
N LEU A 128 11.61 9.25 -13.89
CA LEU A 128 12.56 8.16 -13.61
C LEU A 128 12.65 7.90 -12.11
N LEU A 129 12.69 6.62 -11.76
CA LEU A 129 12.75 6.20 -10.37
C LEU A 129 14.19 6.14 -9.88
N ASP A 130 14.47 6.81 -8.77
CA ASP A 130 15.63 6.46 -7.96
C ASP A 130 15.27 5.23 -7.13
N LEU A 131 16.01 4.13 -7.25
CA LEU A 131 15.78 2.89 -6.50
C LEU A 131 16.58 2.85 -5.19
N SER A 132 17.48 3.81 -4.96
CA SER A 132 18.41 3.80 -3.81
C SER A 132 17.69 3.90 -2.45
N PHE A 133 16.50 4.48 -2.43
CA PHE A 133 15.72 4.69 -1.20
C PHE A 133 14.95 3.44 -0.74
N PHE A 134 15.04 2.31 -1.47
CA PHE A 134 14.36 1.08 -1.08
C PHE A 134 15.02 0.42 0.14
N HIS A 135 14.24 0.28 1.20
CA HIS A 135 14.57 -0.50 2.39
C HIS A 135 13.73 -1.78 2.46
N VAL A 136 14.36 -2.84 3.00
CA VAL A 136 13.74 -4.14 3.24
C VAL A 136 12.74 -4.00 4.40
N PHE A 137 11.52 -4.50 4.21
CA PHE A 137 10.53 -4.56 5.29
C PHE A 137 11.08 -5.38 6.46
N GLY A 138 10.99 -4.85 7.68
CA GLY A 138 11.56 -5.45 8.88
C GLY A 138 13.03 -5.12 9.15
N ALA A 139 13.69 -4.36 8.28
CA ALA A 139 15.06 -3.91 8.53
C ALA A 139 15.14 -3.06 9.81
N LEU A 140 16.23 -3.19 10.56
CA LEU A 140 16.47 -2.37 11.75
C LEU A 140 16.53 -0.88 11.36
N CYS A 141 15.81 -0.07 12.12
CA CYS A 141 15.87 1.39 12.01
C CYS A 141 16.17 2.01 13.37
N PHE A 142 16.86 3.16 13.33
CA PHE A 142 17.26 3.92 14.51
C PHE A 142 16.68 5.33 14.42
N PRO A 143 15.36 5.50 14.66
CA PRO A 143 14.78 6.83 14.75
C PRO A 143 15.44 7.63 15.88
N THR A 144 15.73 8.90 15.59
CA THR A 144 16.22 9.83 16.61
C THR A 144 15.21 9.93 17.74
N ASN A 145 15.69 9.80 18.96
CA ASN A 145 14.91 10.02 20.16
C ASN A 145 14.94 11.52 20.45
N ASP A 146 13.82 12.21 20.17
CA ASP A 146 13.70 13.66 20.34
C ASP A 146 13.23 14.06 21.76
N SER A 147 13.35 13.17 22.76
CA SER A 147 12.94 13.50 24.12
C SER A 147 13.86 14.56 24.75
N GLU A 148 13.26 15.58 25.36
CA GLU A 148 13.98 16.73 25.93
C GLU A 148 14.86 16.35 27.14
N ASN A 149 14.69 15.15 27.71
CA ASN A 149 15.32 14.69 28.94
C ASN A 149 16.44 13.65 28.74
N LEU A 150 17.15 13.68 27.61
CA LEU A 150 18.25 12.75 27.37
C LEU A 150 19.53 13.16 28.12
N GLY A 151 19.90 12.37 29.12
CA GLY A 151 21.20 12.50 29.81
C GLY A 151 22.39 12.25 28.86
N LYS A 152 23.60 12.70 29.24
CA LYS A 152 24.81 12.66 28.38
C LYS A 152 25.19 11.29 27.80
N LEU A 153 24.80 10.19 28.46
CA LEU A 153 25.12 8.81 28.07
C LEU A 153 23.88 7.97 27.70
N GLN A 154 22.69 8.59 27.62
CA GLN A 154 21.49 7.86 27.24
C GLN A 154 21.43 7.62 25.72
N PRO A 155 20.78 6.53 25.27
CA PRO A 155 20.54 6.29 23.86
C PRO A 155 19.85 7.49 23.21
N LYS A 156 20.44 8.01 22.13
CA LYS A 156 19.86 9.10 21.33
C LYS A 156 18.96 8.60 20.20
N ALA A 157 18.78 7.29 20.10
CA ALA A 157 17.94 6.67 19.09
C ALA A 157 17.24 5.47 19.70
N ASP A 158 15.97 5.31 19.33
CA ASP A 158 15.22 4.11 19.67
C ASP A 158 15.51 3.03 18.63
N ILE A 159 15.32 1.76 19.00
CA ILE A 159 15.47 0.64 18.07
C ILE A 159 14.08 0.29 17.53
N GLY A 160 13.92 0.31 16.21
CA GLY A 160 12.69 -0.05 15.54
C GLY A 160 12.92 -0.99 14.36
N ILE A 161 11.82 -1.36 13.72
CA ILE A 161 11.83 -2.06 12.43
C ILE A 161 11.15 -1.20 11.36
N PHE A 162 11.65 -1.29 10.13
CA PHE A 162 11.07 -0.59 8.99
C PHE A 162 9.75 -1.23 8.57
N ILE A 163 8.64 -0.50 8.73
CA ILE A 163 7.27 -0.99 8.46
C ILE A 163 6.72 -0.49 7.10
N GLY A 164 7.38 0.46 6.47
CA GLY A 164 7.01 0.90 5.12
C GLY A 164 7.25 2.38 4.83
N TYR A 165 6.74 2.79 3.68
CA TYR A 165 6.90 4.14 3.16
C TYR A 165 5.70 5.01 3.50
N ALA A 166 5.95 6.23 3.98
CA ALA A 166 4.91 7.21 4.15
C ALA A 166 4.34 7.63 2.77
N PRO A 167 3.02 7.86 2.64
CA PRO A 167 2.49 8.53 1.48
C PRO A 167 3.11 9.94 1.38
N SER A 168 3.54 10.32 0.18
CA SER A 168 3.99 11.69 -0.08
C SER A 168 2.84 12.65 0.25
N LYS A 169 3.10 13.65 1.11
CA LYS A 169 2.17 14.76 1.37
C LYS A 169 1.89 15.55 0.10
#